data_AF-A0A368S458-F1
#
_entry.id   AF-A0A368S458-F1
#
_cell.length_a   1.000
_cell.length_b   1.000
_cell.length_c   1.000
_cell.angle_alpha   90.00
_cell.angle_beta   90.00
_cell.angle_gamma   90.00
#
_symmetry.space_group_name_H-M   'P 1'
#
loop_
_entity.id
_entity.type
_entity.pdbx_description
1 polymer ?
#
loop_
_entity_poly.entity_id
_entity_poly.type
_entity_poly.pdbx_seq_one_letter_code
_entity_poly.pdbx_strand_id
1 'polypeptide(L)'
;MARISFLSGDWWKSSLKEHLMGVSVGLLSTMNHNLAYNLTWRTLKDPARMSSNSIQEQLGHSLLPSIKYAYKVDKRDSTIRPTCGYAFLSSSQVGALAPGSKYPWYLRQEVDLQVALPLGVLNGALNAGVAAGIIHPFLRGSTGSVLPLSERFYLGGHRSFVCRLGGPSSLSGFKARDLEPRDFRTCDPNNSENGASTCTELDGGGDIAVTAFADLSFDLPLKSVLDQELGVHGHAFVSAANIAKLTEHGPRKFPLTDFLQTFRCSVGFGVLVPTELFRIEMNCCYILKQFGHDWGKTGIQFNCSPP
;
A
#
# COMPACT_ATOMS: atom_id res chain seq x y z
N MET A 1 -0.67 -0.79 30.22
CA MET A 1 -1.38 0.52 30.12
C MET A 1 -2.13 0.51 28.79
N ALA A 2 -3.46 0.64 28.80
CA ALA A 2 -4.27 0.63 27.58
C ALA A 2 -4.20 2.00 26.91
N ARG A 3 -3.92 2.05 25.60
CA ARG A 3 -3.84 3.29 24.81
C ARG A 3 -5.08 3.41 23.95
N ILE A 4 -5.79 4.54 24.03
CA ILE A 4 -6.91 4.84 23.15
C ILE A 4 -6.44 5.90 22.16
N SER A 5 -6.66 5.67 20.87
CA SER A 5 -6.41 6.66 19.83
C SER A 5 -7.60 6.79 18.89
N PHE A 6 -7.88 8.03 18.50
CA PHE A 6 -8.87 8.33 17.49
C PHE A 6 -8.20 8.33 16.11
N LEU A 7 -8.79 7.61 15.16
CA LEU A 7 -8.43 7.68 13.76
C LEU A 7 -9.51 8.48 13.02
N SER A 8 -9.09 9.49 12.27
CA SER A 8 -9.92 10.14 11.27
C SER A 8 -9.14 10.15 9.97
N GLY A 9 -9.77 9.73 8.89
CA GLY A 9 -9.13 9.65 7.58
C GLY A 9 -10.14 9.96 6.50
N ASP A 10 -9.82 10.98 5.70
CA ASP A 10 -10.52 11.25 4.46
C ASP A 10 -9.71 10.67 3.32
N TRP A 11 -10.38 9.87 2.50
CA TRP A 11 -9.79 9.28 1.33
C TRP A 11 -10.62 9.62 0.10
N TRP A 12 -9.91 10.09 -0.92
CA TRP A 12 -10.49 10.53 -2.18
C TRP A 12 -9.86 9.67 -3.26
N LYS A 13 -10.70 9.01 -4.07
CA LYS A 13 -10.22 8.28 -5.24
C LYS A 13 -11.17 8.49 -6.41
N SER A 14 -10.70 9.20 -7.42
CA SER A 14 -11.51 9.62 -8.58
C SER A 14 -12.78 10.37 -8.12
N SER A 15 -13.97 9.83 -8.34
CA SER A 15 -15.26 10.40 -7.89
C SER A 15 -15.68 9.96 -6.49
N LEU A 16 -15.02 8.95 -5.91
CA LEU A 16 -15.44 8.34 -4.66
C LEU A 16 -14.88 9.12 -3.47
N LYS A 17 -15.78 9.50 -2.56
CA LYS A 17 -15.42 10.10 -1.27
C LYS A 17 -15.65 9.08 -0.17
N GLU A 18 -14.56 8.74 0.51
CA GLU A 18 -14.58 7.87 1.67
C GLU A 18 -14.16 8.64 2.91
N HIS A 19 -14.97 8.50 3.96
CA HIS A 19 -14.72 9.10 5.27
C HIS A 19 -14.66 7.99 6.31
N LEU A 20 -13.53 7.89 7.01
CA LEU A 20 -13.26 6.90 8.05
C LEU A 20 -13.13 7.63 9.38
N MET A 21 -13.96 7.25 10.34
CA MET A 21 -13.80 7.62 11.75
C MET A 21 -13.60 6.35 12.54
N GLY A 22 -12.65 6.30 13.46
CA GLY A 22 -12.45 5.10 14.23
C GLY A 22 -11.84 5.36 15.60
N VAL A 23 -12.05 4.38 16.47
CA VAL A 23 -11.43 4.32 17.79
C VAL A 23 -10.57 3.07 17.81
N SER A 24 -9.30 3.22 18.16
CA SER A 24 -8.37 2.12 18.37
C SER A 24 -8.04 2.01 19.85
N VAL A 25 -8.18 0.81 20.39
CA VAL A 25 -7.86 0.47 21.77
C VAL A 25 -6.72 -0.54 21.77
N GLY A 26 -5.54 -0.11 22.20
CA GLY A 26 -4.38 -0.97 22.42
C GLY A 26 -4.59 -1.86 23.64
N LEU A 27 -4.77 -3.15 23.39
CA LEU A 27 -4.97 -4.19 24.40
C LEU A 27 -3.64 -4.66 25.00
N LEU A 28 -2.61 -4.80 24.16
CA LEU A 28 -1.26 -5.18 24.56
C LEU A 28 -0.26 -4.35 23.77
N SER A 29 0.69 -3.72 24.46
CA SER A 29 1.85 -3.09 23.82
C SER A 29 3.08 -3.45 24.63
N THR A 30 3.88 -4.36 24.10
CA THR A 30 5.22 -4.70 24.61
C THR A 30 6.27 -4.08 23.70
N MET A 31 7.55 -4.43 23.89
CA MET A 31 8.64 -3.92 23.05
C MET A 31 8.46 -4.27 21.56
N ASN A 32 8.06 -5.50 21.27
CA ASN A 32 7.95 -6.00 19.89
C ASN A 32 6.52 -6.35 19.48
N HIS A 33 5.62 -6.60 20.44
CA HIS A 33 4.25 -7.05 20.17
C HIS A 33 3.26 -5.94 20.45
N ASN A 34 2.36 -5.70 19.50
CA ASN A 34 1.25 -4.77 19.63
C ASN A 34 -0.05 -5.46 19.22
N LEU A 35 -1.04 -5.47 20.12
CA LEU A 35 -2.38 -5.96 19.89
C LEU A 35 -3.37 -4.81 20.10
N ALA A 36 -4.13 -4.49 19.07
CA ALA A 36 -5.12 -3.42 19.10
C ALA A 36 -6.47 -3.90 18.57
N TYR A 37 -7.54 -3.42 19.19
CA TYR A 37 -8.91 -3.51 18.69
C TYR A 37 -9.29 -2.19 18.04
N ASN A 38 -9.66 -2.20 16.77
CA ASN A 38 -10.08 -1.02 16.02
C ASN A 38 -11.57 -1.11 15.71
N LEU A 39 -12.30 -0.05 16.03
CA LEU A 39 -13.69 0.12 15.65
C LEU A 39 -13.76 1.28 14.66
N THR A 40 -13.97 0.97 13.38
CA THR A 40 -14.00 1.98 12.31
C THR A 40 -15.41 2.13 11.74
N TRP A 41 -15.94 3.34 11.78
CA TRP A 41 -17.11 3.78 11.05
C TRP A 41 -16.71 4.35 9.68
N ARG A 42 -17.13 3.67 8.62
CA ARG A 42 -16.87 4.02 7.23
C ARG A 42 -18.11 4.62 6.60
N THR A 43 -17.95 5.73 5.89
CA THR A 43 -18.98 6.32 5.04
C THR A 43 -18.45 6.46 3.63
N LEU A 44 -19.08 5.77 2.68
CA LEU A 44 -18.70 5.78 1.27
C LEU A 44 -19.78 6.49 0.43
N LYS A 45 -19.37 7.50 -0.33
CA LYS A 45 -20.25 8.28 -1.21
C LYS A 45 -19.67 8.36 -2.61
N ASP A 46 -20.51 8.23 -3.63
CA ASP A 46 -20.16 8.51 -5.03
C ASP A 46 -20.93 9.75 -5.52
N PRO A 47 -20.42 10.97 -5.26
CA PRO A 47 -21.05 12.21 -5.71
C PRO A 47 -21.22 12.30 -7.23
N ALA A 48 -20.34 11.68 -8.03
CA ALA A 48 -20.44 11.77 -9.49
C ALA A 48 -21.40 10.73 -10.10
N ARG A 49 -21.85 9.72 -9.33
CA ARG A 49 -22.69 8.60 -9.80
C ARG A 49 -22.11 7.86 -11.01
N MET A 50 -20.80 7.76 -11.07
CA MET A 50 -20.10 7.13 -12.19
C MET A 50 -19.47 5.79 -11.81
N SER A 51 -19.74 5.31 -10.59
CA SER A 51 -19.24 4.03 -10.09
C SER A 51 -19.96 2.82 -10.69
N SER A 52 -19.23 1.71 -10.81
CA SER A 52 -19.77 0.42 -11.26
C SER A 52 -20.81 -0.13 -10.28
N ASN A 53 -21.68 -1.04 -10.75
CA ASN A 53 -22.70 -1.69 -9.92
C ASN A 53 -22.10 -2.32 -8.65
N SER A 54 -20.93 -2.95 -8.76
CA SER A 54 -20.20 -3.53 -7.62
C SER A 54 -19.79 -2.51 -6.55
N ILE A 55 -19.43 -1.29 -6.96
CA ILE A 55 -19.07 -0.19 -6.05
C ILE A 55 -20.34 0.46 -5.47
N GLN A 56 -21.40 0.56 -6.26
CA GLN A 56 -22.69 1.08 -5.81
C GLN A 56 -23.28 0.25 -4.67
N GLU A 57 -23.12 -1.08 -4.70
CA GLU A 57 -23.55 -1.98 -3.61
C GLU A 57 -22.79 -1.73 -2.28
N GLN A 58 -21.56 -1.19 -2.36
CA GLN A 58 -20.74 -0.86 -1.19
C GLN A 58 -20.99 0.54 -0.62
N LEU A 59 -21.82 1.36 -1.28
CA LEU A 59 -22.11 2.72 -0.82
C LEU A 59 -22.89 2.75 0.51
N GLY A 60 -22.74 3.87 1.22
CA GLY A 60 -23.42 4.12 2.48
C GLY A 60 -22.50 3.95 3.70
N HIS A 61 -23.12 3.60 4.83
CA HIS A 61 -22.44 3.48 6.11
C HIS A 61 -22.09 2.04 6.42
N SER A 62 -20.94 1.81 7.03
CA SER A 62 -20.48 0.48 7.41
C SER A 62 -19.63 0.56 8.69
N LEU A 63 -19.93 -0.30 9.65
CA LEU A 63 -19.12 -0.47 10.85
C LEU A 63 -18.17 -1.66 10.65
N LEU A 64 -16.87 -1.39 10.77
CA LEU A 64 -15.78 -2.31 10.51
C LEU A 64 -14.93 -2.50 11.78
N PRO A 65 -15.39 -3.35 12.72
CA PRO A 65 -14.56 -3.77 13.84
C PRO A 65 -13.48 -4.74 13.34
N SER A 66 -12.25 -4.55 13.84
CA SER A 66 -11.11 -5.40 13.53
C SER A 66 -10.18 -5.56 14.73
N ILE A 67 -9.56 -6.73 14.83
CA ILE A 67 -8.47 -7.00 15.77
C ILE A 67 -7.19 -7.06 14.94
N LYS A 68 -6.20 -6.25 15.30
CA LYS A 68 -4.89 -6.22 14.65
C LYS A 68 -3.80 -6.57 15.63
N TYR A 69 -3.05 -7.60 15.29
CA TYR A 69 -1.80 -7.97 15.93
C TYR A 69 -0.63 -7.56 15.02
N ALA A 70 0.42 -6.99 15.60
CA ALA A 70 1.63 -6.63 14.90
C ALA A 70 2.84 -7.03 15.75
N TYR A 71 3.75 -7.78 15.15
CA TYR A 71 5.07 -8.08 15.67
C TYR A 71 6.10 -7.28 14.88
N LYS A 72 6.81 -6.38 15.54
CA LYS A 72 7.82 -5.50 14.94
C LYS A 72 9.16 -5.68 15.65
N VAL A 73 10.21 -5.90 14.86
CA VAL A 73 11.59 -5.87 15.32
C VAL A 73 12.37 -4.96 14.38
N ASP A 74 12.96 -3.90 14.90
CA ASP A 74 13.83 -3.01 14.12
C ASP A 74 15.20 -2.99 14.80
N LYS A 75 16.20 -3.56 14.12
CA LYS A 75 17.59 -3.63 14.56
C LYS A 75 18.51 -2.85 13.62
N ARG A 76 17.93 -1.95 12.82
CA ARG A 76 18.69 -1.00 12.00
C ARG A 76 19.32 0.06 12.87
N ASP A 77 20.44 0.59 12.42
CA ASP A 77 21.16 1.71 13.03
C ASP A 77 20.37 3.02 13.01
N SER A 78 19.61 3.26 11.95
CA SER A 78 18.76 4.44 11.79
C SER A 78 17.48 4.10 11.04
N THR A 79 16.37 4.74 11.43
CA THR A 79 15.09 4.64 10.73
C THR A 79 14.99 5.55 9.52
N ILE A 80 15.83 6.60 9.47
CA ILE A 80 15.80 7.62 8.41
C ILE A 80 16.72 7.21 7.27
N ARG A 81 17.96 6.83 7.60
CA ARG A 81 18.95 6.32 6.65
C ARG A 81 19.60 5.07 7.23
N PRO A 82 18.99 3.90 7.05
CA PRO A 82 19.60 2.64 7.44
C PRO A 82 20.93 2.45 6.72
N THR A 83 22.00 2.21 7.45
CA THR A 83 23.31 1.82 6.89
C THR A 83 23.68 0.39 7.23
N CYS A 84 23.19 -0.14 8.36
CA CYS A 84 23.40 -1.53 8.74
C CYS A 84 22.23 -2.09 9.56
N GLY A 85 22.05 -3.41 9.48
CA GLY A 85 21.08 -4.15 10.29
C GLY A 85 19.86 -4.59 9.48
N TYR A 86 18.80 -4.95 10.19
CA TYR A 86 17.58 -5.48 9.58
C TYR A 86 16.34 -5.06 10.35
N ALA A 87 15.20 -5.07 9.66
CA ALA A 87 13.90 -4.79 10.24
C ALA A 87 12.87 -5.78 9.71
N PHE A 88 11.98 -6.21 10.60
CA PHE A 88 10.95 -7.18 10.33
C PHE A 88 9.63 -6.71 10.94
N LEU A 89 8.56 -6.77 10.14
CA LEU A 89 7.20 -6.55 10.57
C LEU A 89 6.34 -7.70 10.07
N SER A 90 5.60 -8.33 10.98
CA SER A 90 4.53 -9.27 10.67
C SER A 90 3.25 -8.76 11.30
N SER A 91 2.20 -8.55 10.52
CA SER A 91 0.91 -8.13 11.02
C SER A 91 -0.20 -9.09 10.59
N SER A 92 -1.04 -9.46 11.55
CA SER A 92 -2.22 -10.29 11.36
C SER A 92 -3.43 -9.48 11.79
N GLN A 93 -4.41 -9.32 10.91
CA GLN A 93 -5.63 -8.59 11.18
C GLN A 93 -6.84 -9.44 10.83
N VAL A 94 -7.78 -9.52 11.76
CA VAL A 94 -9.10 -10.10 11.51
C VAL A 94 -10.11 -8.97 11.54
N GLY A 95 -10.89 -8.82 10.48
CA GLY A 95 -11.85 -7.71 10.36
C GLY A 95 -13.24 -8.14 9.95
N ALA A 96 -14.13 -7.13 9.84
CA ALA A 96 -15.56 -7.27 9.59
C ALA A 96 -16.31 -8.07 10.67
N LEU A 97 -15.83 -8.02 11.91
CA LEU A 97 -16.39 -8.74 13.07
C LEU A 97 -17.77 -8.26 13.55
N ALA A 98 -18.40 -7.32 12.83
CA ALA A 98 -19.69 -6.75 13.24
C ALA A 98 -20.84 -7.74 12.98
N PRO A 99 -21.74 -7.97 13.94
CA PRO A 99 -22.96 -8.72 13.71
C PRO A 99 -23.81 -8.07 12.60
N GLY A 100 -24.27 -8.85 11.64
CA GLY A 100 -25.09 -8.35 10.51
C GLY A 100 -24.32 -7.50 9.51
N SER A 101 -22.99 -7.54 9.50
CA SER A 101 -22.19 -6.83 8.50
C SER A 101 -22.45 -7.40 7.09
N LYS A 102 -22.43 -6.50 6.09
CA LYS A 102 -22.55 -6.87 4.68
C LYS A 102 -21.30 -7.61 4.17
N TYR A 103 -20.19 -7.51 4.90
CA TYR A 103 -18.88 -8.00 4.48
C TYR A 103 -18.54 -9.35 5.12
N PRO A 104 -17.86 -10.25 4.40
CA PRO A 104 -17.35 -11.48 4.98
C PRO A 104 -16.25 -11.19 6.02
N TRP A 105 -16.11 -12.07 7.01
CA TRP A 105 -14.93 -12.01 7.88
C TRP A 105 -13.70 -12.36 7.06
N TYR A 106 -12.65 -11.58 7.27
CA TYR A 106 -11.41 -11.71 6.52
C TYR A 106 -10.23 -11.77 7.47
N LEU A 107 -9.24 -12.56 7.05
CA LEU A 107 -7.92 -12.58 7.66
C LEU A 107 -6.96 -11.89 6.69
N ARG A 108 -6.35 -10.81 7.16
CA ARG A 108 -5.31 -10.07 6.45
C ARG A 108 -3.98 -10.36 7.13
N GLN A 109 -3.05 -10.93 6.37
CA GLN A 109 -1.68 -11.18 6.81
C GLN A 109 -0.74 -10.30 5.98
N GLU A 110 0.16 -9.60 6.66
CA GLU A 110 1.21 -8.78 6.05
C GLU A 110 2.56 -9.13 6.65
N VAL A 111 3.57 -9.21 5.80
CA VAL A 111 4.96 -9.39 6.19
C VAL A 111 5.80 -8.38 5.43
N ASP A 112 6.76 -7.76 6.10
CA ASP A 112 7.68 -6.76 5.54
C ASP A 112 9.06 -7.01 6.17
N LEU A 113 10.04 -7.33 5.33
CA LEU A 113 11.41 -7.62 5.70
C LEU A 113 12.33 -6.66 4.96
N GLN A 114 13.22 -6.00 5.71
CA GLN A 114 14.18 -5.04 5.18
C GLN A 114 15.57 -5.31 5.78
N VAL A 115 16.60 -5.18 4.96
CA VAL A 115 18.01 -5.38 5.33
C VAL A 115 18.83 -4.23 4.77
N ALA A 116 19.75 -3.71 5.59
CA ALA A 116 20.69 -2.68 5.22
C ALA A 116 22.12 -3.22 5.39
N LEU A 117 22.93 -3.08 4.34
CA LEU A 117 24.31 -3.54 4.29
C LEU A 117 25.24 -2.36 3.97
N PRO A 118 26.27 -2.10 4.80
CA PRO A 118 27.19 -0.99 4.55
C PRO A 118 28.08 -1.33 3.36
N LEU A 119 28.17 -0.39 2.42
CA LEU A 119 29.13 -0.39 1.33
C LEU A 119 30.23 0.58 1.75
N GLY A 120 31.41 0.07 2.09
CA GLY A 120 32.53 0.85 2.67
C GLY A 120 33.11 1.97 1.79
N VAL A 121 32.41 2.39 0.73
CA VAL A 121 32.77 3.46 -0.21
C VAL A 121 31.68 4.54 -0.14
N LEU A 122 32.07 5.83 -0.03
CA LEU A 122 31.16 6.99 0.02
C LEU A 122 30.11 6.96 1.16
N ASN A 123 30.43 6.29 2.28
CA ASN A 123 29.47 5.97 3.35
C ASN A 123 28.16 5.39 2.79
N GLY A 124 28.29 4.61 1.71
CA GLY A 124 27.15 4.05 1.01
C GLY A 124 26.52 2.91 1.79
N ALA A 125 25.24 2.67 1.54
CA ALA A 125 24.56 1.49 2.07
C ALA A 125 23.60 0.92 1.03
N LEU A 126 23.64 -0.40 0.90
CA LEU A 126 22.70 -1.18 0.11
C LEU A 126 21.54 -1.60 1.00
N ASN A 127 20.37 -1.05 0.70
CA ASN A 127 19.11 -1.41 1.33
C ASN A 127 18.35 -2.36 0.40
N ALA A 128 17.85 -3.47 0.91
CA ALA A 128 16.98 -4.36 0.17
C ALA A 128 15.80 -4.75 1.04
N GLY A 129 14.61 -4.88 0.43
CA GLY A 129 13.43 -5.25 1.17
C GLY A 129 12.38 -5.94 0.32
N VAL A 130 11.58 -6.78 0.98
CA VAL A 130 10.45 -7.49 0.39
C VAL A 130 9.28 -7.39 1.36
N ALA A 131 8.12 -6.97 0.86
CA ALA A 131 6.88 -7.04 1.59
C ALA A 131 5.83 -7.84 0.81
N ALA A 132 5.04 -8.62 1.53
CA ALA A 132 3.99 -9.43 0.96
C ALA A 132 2.76 -9.35 1.85
N GLY A 133 1.59 -9.48 1.25
CA GLY A 133 0.35 -9.50 2.00
C GLY A 133 -0.74 -10.26 1.26
N ILE A 134 -1.58 -10.91 2.04
CA ILE A 134 -2.71 -11.69 1.55
C ILE A 134 -3.94 -11.40 2.42
N ILE A 135 -5.08 -11.27 1.76
CA ILE A 135 -6.39 -11.17 2.39
C ILE A 135 -7.19 -12.39 1.99
N HIS A 136 -7.56 -13.19 2.97
CA HIS A 136 -8.36 -14.38 2.76
C HIS A 136 -9.74 -14.18 3.40
N PRO A 137 -10.82 -14.05 2.61
CA PRO A 137 -12.18 -14.11 3.13
C PRO A 137 -12.50 -15.57 3.49
N PHE A 138 -12.86 -15.84 4.75
CA PHE A 138 -13.10 -17.23 5.20
C PHE A 138 -14.52 -17.49 5.73
N LEU A 139 -15.30 -16.46 6.05
CA LEU A 139 -16.69 -16.65 6.51
C LEU A 139 -17.66 -15.81 5.66
N ARG A 140 -18.66 -16.46 5.08
CA ARG A 140 -19.60 -15.86 4.11
C ARG A 140 -20.56 -14.88 4.81
N GLY A 141 -20.47 -13.61 4.43
CA GLY A 141 -21.45 -12.57 4.79
C GLY A 141 -22.76 -12.70 4.00
N SER A 142 -23.75 -11.87 4.32
CA SER A 142 -25.08 -11.89 3.68
C SER A 142 -25.06 -11.49 2.20
N THR A 143 -24.05 -10.71 1.76
CA THR A 143 -23.94 -10.15 0.41
C THR A 143 -22.60 -10.54 -0.24
N GLY A 144 -22.44 -11.82 -0.56
CA GLY A 144 -21.33 -12.30 -1.41
C GLY A 144 -19.91 -12.19 -0.80
N SER A 145 -18.91 -12.52 -1.63
CA SER A 145 -17.48 -12.67 -1.25
C SER A 145 -16.67 -11.38 -1.38
N VAL A 146 -17.32 -10.20 -1.36
CA VAL A 146 -16.66 -8.95 -1.73
C VAL A 146 -16.09 -8.25 -0.48
N LEU A 147 -14.79 -7.99 -0.48
CA LEU A 147 -14.11 -7.26 0.59
C LEU A 147 -14.38 -5.74 0.50
N PRO A 148 -14.40 -5.02 1.65
CA PRO A 148 -14.46 -3.56 1.66
C PRO A 148 -13.32 -2.98 0.83
N LEU A 149 -13.59 -1.98 -0.03
CA LEU A 149 -12.55 -1.34 -0.84
C LEU A 149 -11.38 -0.81 0.01
N SER A 150 -11.62 -0.30 1.22
CA SER A 150 -10.57 0.20 2.11
C SER A 150 -9.57 -0.86 2.59
N GLU A 151 -9.97 -2.13 2.57
CA GLU A 151 -9.17 -3.24 3.09
C GLU A 151 -8.30 -3.88 2.01
N ARG A 152 -8.62 -3.68 0.72
CA ARG A 152 -7.87 -4.26 -0.40
C ARG A 152 -6.48 -3.64 -0.55
N PHE A 153 -5.56 -4.38 -1.17
CA PHE A 153 -4.26 -3.85 -1.54
C PHE A 153 -4.36 -3.01 -2.80
N TYR A 154 -3.68 -1.87 -2.79
CA TYR A 154 -3.56 -0.97 -3.92
C TYR A 154 -2.10 -0.73 -4.26
N LEU A 155 -1.83 -0.61 -5.55
CA LEU A 155 -0.52 -0.25 -6.06
C LEU A 155 -0.42 1.28 -6.07
N GLY A 156 0.72 1.79 -5.62
CA GLY A 156 1.02 3.21 -5.66
C GLY A 156 0.71 3.94 -4.37
N GLY A 157 1.61 4.83 -3.98
CA GLY A 157 1.50 5.70 -2.83
C GLY A 157 2.77 6.52 -2.61
N HIS A 158 2.65 7.62 -1.89
CA HIS A 158 3.77 8.50 -1.56
C HIS A 158 4.50 8.01 -0.30
N ARG A 159 4.94 6.75 -0.25
CA ARG A 159 5.69 6.22 0.90
C ARG A 159 7.12 5.89 0.51
N SER A 160 8.07 6.37 1.30
CA SER A 160 9.48 6.08 1.11
C SER A 160 9.75 4.58 1.29
N PHE A 161 10.53 4.00 0.38
CA PHE A 161 10.80 2.56 0.36
C PHE A 161 11.61 2.08 1.56
N VAL A 162 12.56 2.90 2.02
CA VAL A 162 13.63 2.47 2.94
C VAL A 162 13.31 2.79 4.40
N CYS A 163 12.61 3.89 4.66
CA CYS A 163 12.55 4.44 6.02
C CYS A 163 11.45 3.84 6.90
N ARG A 164 10.31 3.39 6.33
CA ARG A 164 9.17 2.87 7.11
C ARG A 164 8.80 1.45 6.70
N LEU A 165 8.72 0.58 7.71
CA LEU A 165 7.97 -0.68 7.60
C LEU A 165 6.48 -0.35 7.45
N GLY A 166 5.86 -0.85 6.38
CA GLY A 166 4.51 -0.44 5.97
C GLY A 166 3.72 -1.50 5.22
N GLY A 167 4.30 -2.68 5.00
CA GLY A 167 3.66 -3.76 4.25
C GLY A 167 3.61 -3.48 2.74
N PRO A 168 2.96 -4.35 1.95
CA PRO A 168 2.96 -4.25 0.47
C PRO A 168 2.13 -3.09 -0.08
N SER A 169 1.44 -2.32 0.77
CA SER A 169 0.61 -1.17 0.38
C SER A 169 1.40 0.11 0.08
N SER A 170 2.74 0.08 0.20
CA SER A 170 3.59 1.28 0.24
C SER A 170 4.61 1.39 -0.90
N LEU A 171 4.22 1.08 -2.14
CA LEU A 171 5.13 1.22 -3.27
C LEU A 171 5.10 2.64 -3.87
N SER A 172 6.23 3.33 -3.83
CA SER A 172 6.48 4.57 -4.58
C SER A 172 6.86 4.26 -6.04
N GLY A 173 6.90 5.26 -6.93
CA GLY A 173 7.23 5.05 -8.36
C GLY A 173 6.03 4.78 -9.27
N PHE A 174 4.99 4.10 -8.78
CA PHE A 174 3.72 3.96 -9.50
C PHE A 174 2.73 4.97 -8.93
N LYS A 175 2.18 5.83 -9.80
CA LYS A 175 1.11 6.75 -9.38
C LYS A 175 -0.05 5.88 -8.87
N ALA A 176 -0.47 6.10 -7.61
CA ALA A 176 -1.77 5.60 -7.18
C ALA A 176 -2.80 6.07 -8.23
N ARG A 177 -3.77 5.23 -8.61
CA ARG A 177 -4.80 5.54 -9.62
C ARG A 177 -5.57 6.83 -9.25
N ASP A 178 -4.98 7.99 -9.52
CA ASP A 178 -5.61 9.29 -9.65
C ASP A 178 -5.98 9.40 -11.13
N LEU A 179 -7.05 8.70 -11.49
CA LEU A 179 -7.64 8.76 -12.82
C LEU A 179 -8.26 10.15 -12.99
N GLU A 180 -7.79 10.88 -13.99
CA GLU A 180 -8.50 12.08 -14.46
C GLU A 180 -9.92 11.69 -14.88
N PRO A 181 -10.90 12.60 -14.78
CA PRO A 181 -12.33 12.34 -15.03
C PRO A 181 -12.74 11.85 -16.44
N ARG A 182 -11.79 11.50 -17.32
CA ARG A 182 -12.06 11.19 -18.74
C ARG A 182 -12.38 9.72 -19.04
N ASP A 183 -12.16 8.79 -18.10
CA ASP A 183 -12.29 7.35 -18.39
C ASP A 183 -13.66 6.74 -18.06
N PHE A 184 -14.69 7.58 -18.00
CA PHE A 184 -16.07 7.09 -18.00
C PHE A 184 -16.56 6.94 -19.44
N ARG A 185 -16.09 5.92 -20.16
CA ARG A 185 -16.90 5.40 -21.26
C ARG A 185 -18.03 4.59 -20.66
N THR A 186 -19.17 5.26 -20.55
CA THR A 186 -20.49 4.68 -20.39
C THR A 186 -20.60 3.41 -21.21
N CYS A 187 -20.96 2.29 -20.60
CA CYS A 187 -21.57 1.20 -21.36
C CYS A 187 -22.91 1.74 -21.86
N ASP A 188 -23.00 2.04 -23.16
CA ASP A 188 -24.25 2.45 -23.79
C ASP A 188 -25.33 1.39 -23.48
N PRO A 189 -26.53 1.77 -22.98
CA PRO A 189 -27.56 0.80 -22.61
C PRO A 189 -28.24 0.10 -23.80
N ASN A 190 -27.82 0.39 -25.03
CA ASN A 190 -28.65 0.15 -26.22
C ASN A 190 -28.16 -0.93 -27.19
N ASN A 191 -27.20 -1.79 -26.82
CA ASN A 191 -26.89 -2.98 -27.63
C ASN A 191 -27.01 -4.25 -26.79
N SER A 192 -28.26 -4.64 -26.55
CA SER A 192 -28.58 -6.03 -26.25
C SER A 192 -28.55 -6.84 -27.54
N GLU A 193 -27.50 -7.62 -27.76
CA GLU A 193 -27.63 -8.88 -28.50
C GLU A 193 -26.40 -9.78 -28.28
N ASN A 194 -26.66 -10.92 -27.64
CA ASN A 194 -25.87 -12.15 -27.61
C ASN A 194 -24.34 -12.05 -27.60
N GLY A 195 -23.81 -12.06 -26.37
CA GLY A 195 -22.46 -12.43 -26.04
C GLY A 195 -22.25 -12.03 -24.60
N ALA A 196 -21.77 -12.93 -23.74
CA ALA A 196 -21.38 -12.58 -22.39
C ALA A 196 -20.27 -11.52 -22.46
N SER A 197 -20.65 -10.25 -22.51
CA SER A 197 -19.75 -9.13 -22.40
C SER A 197 -19.30 -9.12 -20.95
N THR A 198 -18.16 -9.76 -20.71
CA THR A 198 -17.36 -9.53 -19.52
C THR A 198 -16.96 -8.06 -19.54
N CYS A 199 -17.84 -7.20 -19.03
CA CYS A 199 -17.45 -5.91 -18.52
C CYS A 199 -16.41 -6.21 -17.44
N THR A 200 -15.12 -6.16 -17.83
CA THR A 200 -14.01 -6.38 -16.94
C THR A 200 -14.17 -5.41 -15.78
N GLU A 201 -14.64 -5.94 -14.65
CA GLU A 201 -14.93 -5.19 -13.44
C GLU A 201 -13.67 -4.41 -13.08
N LEU A 202 -13.70 -3.10 -13.29
CA LEU A 202 -12.57 -2.19 -13.13
C LEU A 202 -12.31 -1.89 -11.63
N ASP A 203 -12.38 -2.93 -10.81
CA ASP A 203 -12.17 -2.94 -9.36
C ASP A 203 -10.65 -3.02 -9.09
N GLY A 204 -9.99 -1.86 -9.09
CA GLY A 204 -8.51 -1.73 -9.09
C GLY A 204 -7.79 -2.05 -7.77
N GLY A 205 -8.36 -2.92 -6.91
CA GLY A 205 -7.72 -3.40 -5.68
C GLY A 205 -7.68 -4.92 -5.64
N GLY A 206 -6.59 -5.49 -5.12
CA GLY A 206 -6.37 -6.94 -5.05
C GLY A 206 -6.31 -7.49 -3.63
N ASP A 207 -6.35 -8.81 -3.54
CA ASP A 207 -6.36 -9.57 -2.29
C ASP A 207 -4.96 -10.06 -1.93
N ILE A 208 -4.07 -10.22 -2.92
CA ILE A 208 -2.66 -10.51 -2.73
C ILE A 208 -1.82 -9.37 -3.31
N ALA A 209 -0.79 -8.99 -2.58
CA ALA A 209 0.18 -7.98 -3.00
C ALA A 209 1.59 -8.41 -2.60
N VAL A 210 2.54 -8.22 -3.51
CA VAL A 210 3.97 -8.44 -3.26
C VAL A 210 4.73 -7.25 -3.80
N THR A 211 5.64 -6.72 -2.99
CA THR A 211 6.55 -5.64 -3.33
C THR A 211 7.98 -6.04 -2.96
N ALA A 212 8.93 -5.60 -3.76
CA ALA A 212 10.35 -5.75 -3.51
C ALA A 212 11.07 -4.47 -3.95
N PHE A 213 12.13 -4.11 -3.24
CA PHE A 213 12.98 -3.00 -3.63
C PHE A 213 14.44 -3.30 -3.30
N ALA A 214 15.32 -2.67 -4.05
CA ALA A 214 16.72 -2.50 -3.70
C ALA A 214 17.08 -1.03 -3.91
N ASP A 215 17.78 -0.46 -2.95
CA ASP A 215 18.14 0.95 -2.89
C ASP A 215 19.62 1.08 -2.51
N LEU A 216 20.32 1.95 -3.20
CA LEU A 216 21.70 2.30 -2.94
C LEU A 216 21.74 3.75 -2.47
N SER A 217 21.94 3.94 -1.18
CA SER A 217 22.13 5.27 -0.57
C SER A 217 23.61 5.63 -0.52
N PHE A 218 23.96 6.90 -0.73
CA PHE A 218 25.34 7.39 -0.71
C PHE A 218 25.41 8.89 -0.39
N ASP A 219 26.55 9.32 0.15
CA ASP A 219 26.84 10.74 0.36
C ASP A 219 27.09 11.43 -0.98
N LEU A 220 26.59 12.65 -1.14
CA LEU A 220 26.77 13.40 -2.39
C LEU A 220 28.24 13.83 -2.52
N PRO A 221 28.87 13.66 -3.70
CA PRO A 221 30.29 13.99 -3.88
C PRO A 221 30.59 15.50 -3.82
N LEU A 222 29.56 16.34 -3.81
CA LEU A 222 29.68 17.79 -3.64
C LEU A 222 29.80 18.09 -2.15
N LYS A 223 30.99 18.50 -1.70
CA LYS A 223 31.27 19.02 -0.34
C LYS A 223 30.55 20.36 -0.12
N SER A 224 29.24 20.37 -0.22
CA SER A 224 28.40 21.51 0.11
C SER A 224 28.22 21.52 1.62
N VAL A 225 28.29 22.70 2.23
CA VAL A 225 28.01 22.93 3.67
C VAL A 225 26.70 22.25 4.12
N LEU A 226 25.75 22.13 3.19
CA LEU A 226 24.46 21.45 3.36
C LEU A 226 24.54 19.95 3.69
N ASP A 227 25.55 19.21 3.18
CA ASP A 227 25.67 17.77 3.45
C ASP A 227 26.16 17.52 4.89
N GLN A 228 27.12 18.34 5.34
CA GLN A 228 27.67 18.26 6.69
C GLN A 228 26.71 18.77 7.79
N GLU A 229 25.79 19.68 7.45
CA GLU A 229 24.83 20.25 8.42
C GLU A 229 23.40 19.67 8.34
N LEU A 230 22.91 19.24 7.16
CA LEU A 230 21.55 18.71 6.97
C LEU A 230 21.47 17.22 6.65
N GLY A 231 22.58 16.50 6.42
CA GLY A 231 22.57 15.05 6.18
C GLY A 231 21.86 14.65 4.87
N VAL A 232 21.98 15.49 3.84
CA VAL A 232 21.36 15.29 2.53
C VAL A 232 22.06 14.16 1.78
N HIS A 233 21.34 13.11 1.43
CA HIS A 233 21.93 11.97 0.73
C HIS A 233 21.26 11.69 -0.62
N GLY A 234 22.07 11.21 -1.55
CA GLY A 234 21.62 10.66 -2.81
C GLY A 234 21.20 9.20 -2.62
N HIS A 235 20.23 8.76 -3.39
CA HIS A 235 19.89 7.34 -3.46
C HIS A 235 19.47 6.93 -4.87
N ALA A 236 19.75 5.68 -5.23
CA ALA A 236 19.33 5.08 -6.49
C ALA A 236 18.60 3.78 -6.19
N PHE A 237 17.39 3.63 -6.68
CA PHE A 237 16.52 2.52 -6.32
C PHE A 237 15.98 1.79 -7.54
N VAL A 238 15.71 0.51 -7.35
CA VAL A 238 14.87 -0.32 -8.22
C VAL A 238 13.76 -0.91 -7.37
N SER A 239 12.55 -0.86 -7.89
CA SER A 239 11.36 -1.39 -7.21
C SER A 239 10.57 -2.28 -8.16
N ALA A 240 10.00 -3.35 -7.61
CA ALA A 240 9.16 -4.28 -8.32
C ALA A 240 7.92 -4.58 -7.48
N ALA A 241 6.76 -4.68 -8.12
CA ALA A 241 5.54 -5.01 -7.40
C ALA A 241 4.47 -5.65 -8.27
N ASN A 242 3.62 -6.42 -7.62
CA ASN A 242 2.44 -6.97 -8.24
C ASN A 242 1.27 -7.10 -7.26
N ILE A 243 0.06 -7.03 -7.80
CA ILE A 243 -1.20 -7.20 -7.09
C ILE A 243 -2.11 -8.08 -7.93
N ALA A 244 -2.80 -9.01 -7.29
CA ALA A 244 -3.80 -9.86 -7.92
C ALA A 244 -5.01 -10.10 -7.00
N LYS A 245 -6.12 -10.54 -7.58
CA LYS A 245 -7.31 -10.98 -6.84
C LYS A 245 -7.23 -12.50 -6.64
N LEU A 246 -7.58 -12.98 -5.45
CA LEU A 246 -7.53 -14.41 -5.13
C LEU A 246 -8.79 -15.14 -5.66
N THR A 247 -9.89 -14.40 -5.82
CA THR A 247 -11.24 -14.92 -6.10
C THR A 247 -11.44 -15.45 -7.52
N GLU A 248 -10.54 -15.20 -8.48
CA GLU A 248 -10.71 -15.69 -9.86
C GLU A 248 -10.33 -17.17 -10.06
N HIS A 249 -9.52 -17.78 -9.17
CA HIS A 249 -9.01 -19.15 -9.40
C HIS A 249 -9.09 -20.12 -8.20
N GLY A 250 -9.58 -19.68 -7.04
CA GLY A 250 -9.63 -20.50 -5.83
C GLY A 250 -8.23 -20.85 -5.27
N PRO A 251 -8.14 -21.25 -3.98
CA PRO A 251 -6.86 -21.36 -3.27
C PRO A 251 -5.92 -22.47 -3.78
N ARG A 252 -6.39 -23.36 -4.66
CA ARG A 252 -5.67 -24.58 -5.06
C ARG A 252 -4.90 -24.47 -6.39
N LYS A 253 -5.08 -23.39 -7.14
CA LYS A 253 -4.44 -23.15 -8.44
C LYS A 253 -4.10 -21.67 -8.64
N PHE A 254 -3.45 -21.03 -7.69
CA PHE A 254 -2.86 -19.71 -7.95
C PHE A 254 -1.59 -19.91 -8.78
N PRO A 255 -1.54 -19.47 -10.07
CA PRO A 255 -0.36 -19.65 -10.89
C PRO A 255 0.72 -18.66 -10.43
N LEU A 256 1.54 -19.08 -9.46
CA LEU A 256 2.65 -18.27 -8.94
C LEU A 256 3.58 -17.80 -10.06
N THR A 257 3.79 -18.63 -11.09
CA THR A 257 4.60 -18.28 -12.25
C THR A 257 4.02 -17.09 -13.01
N ASP A 258 2.70 -17.08 -13.29
CA ASP A 258 2.04 -15.99 -14.00
C ASP A 258 2.01 -14.71 -13.14
N PHE A 259 1.84 -14.88 -11.82
CA PHE A 259 1.94 -13.78 -10.86
C PHE A 259 3.35 -13.18 -10.83
N LEU A 260 4.40 -13.99 -10.86
CA LEU A 260 5.79 -13.51 -10.92
C LEU A 260 6.11 -12.84 -12.27
N GLN A 261 5.50 -13.31 -13.36
CA GLN A 261 5.67 -12.70 -14.68
C GLN A 261 4.95 -11.35 -14.82
N THR A 262 3.92 -11.09 -14.00
CA THR A 262 3.13 -9.85 -14.04
C THR A 262 3.66 -8.75 -13.12
N PHE A 263 4.90 -8.88 -12.62
CA PHE A 263 5.56 -7.82 -11.87
C PHE A 263 5.79 -6.58 -12.73
N ARG A 264 5.44 -5.44 -12.14
CA ARG A 264 5.72 -4.11 -12.64
C ARG A 264 7.02 -3.63 -12.01
N CYS A 265 7.88 -3.01 -12.80
CA CYS A 265 9.21 -2.61 -12.34
C CYS A 265 9.45 -1.13 -12.65
N SER A 266 10.06 -0.43 -11.70
CA SER A 266 10.54 0.94 -11.87
C SER A 266 11.94 1.09 -11.32
N VAL A 267 12.69 2.02 -11.87
CA VAL A 267 14.03 2.40 -11.41
C VAL A 267 14.06 3.91 -11.28
N GLY A 268 14.82 4.43 -10.33
CA GLY A 268 14.95 5.86 -10.17
C GLY A 268 16.19 6.27 -9.43
N PHE A 269 16.43 7.57 -9.45
CA PHE A 269 17.41 8.23 -8.61
C PHE A 269 16.73 9.36 -7.87
N GLY A 270 17.17 9.64 -6.65
CA GLY A 270 16.55 10.67 -5.84
C GLY A 270 17.49 11.28 -4.82
N VAL A 271 17.01 12.36 -4.23
CA VAL A 271 17.68 13.06 -3.12
C VAL A 271 16.73 13.08 -1.95
N LEU A 272 17.26 12.73 -0.78
CA LEU A 272 16.51 12.71 0.47
C LEU A 272 17.10 13.75 1.41
N VAL A 273 16.24 14.69 1.83
CA VAL A 273 16.56 15.76 2.76
C VAL A 273 15.82 15.47 4.07
N PRO A 274 16.53 14.97 5.09
CA PRO A 274 15.95 14.82 6.42
C PRO A 274 15.88 16.21 7.09
N THR A 275 14.72 16.58 7.63
CA THR A 275 14.61 17.73 8.53
C THR A 275 13.97 17.26 9.84
N GLU A 276 14.13 18.04 10.91
CA GLU A 276 13.57 17.75 12.23
C GLU A 276 12.03 17.61 12.24
N LEU A 277 11.34 18.24 11.28
CA LEU A 277 9.87 18.30 11.23
C LEU A 277 9.27 17.44 10.11
N PHE A 278 9.97 17.30 9.00
CA PHE A 278 9.49 16.56 7.83
C PHE A 278 10.65 16.03 7.00
N ARG A 279 10.41 14.97 6.25
CA ARG A 279 11.34 14.41 5.28
C ARG A 279 10.87 14.73 3.88
N ILE A 280 11.73 15.35 3.10
CA ILE A 280 11.50 15.58 1.67
C ILE A 280 12.31 14.56 0.89
N GLU A 281 11.64 13.83 0.00
CA GLU A 281 12.24 12.91 -0.94
C GLU A 281 11.82 13.32 -2.35
N MET A 282 12.81 13.62 -3.19
CA MET A 282 12.60 13.99 -4.59
C MET A 282 13.20 12.91 -5.48
N ASN A 283 12.35 12.19 -6.20
CA ASN A 283 12.73 11.03 -7.00
C ASN A 283 12.44 11.28 -8.48
N CYS A 284 13.40 11.00 -9.33
CA CYS A 284 13.19 10.87 -10.76
C CYS A 284 12.98 9.38 -11.08
N CYS A 285 11.74 9.01 -11.40
CA CYS A 285 11.33 7.63 -11.62
C CYS A 285 11.18 7.33 -13.11
N TYR A 286 11.74 6.20 -13.54
CA TYR A 286 11.59 5.63 -14.88
C TYR A 286 10.94 4.25 -14.78
N ILE A 287 9.87 4.02 -15.52
CA ILE A 287 9.14 2.75 -15.49
C ILE A 287 9.74 1.81 -16.53
N LEU A 288 10.24 0.66 -16.06
CA LEU A 288 10.82 -0.38 -16.91
C LEU A 288 9.75 -1.32 -17.48
N LYS A 289 8.74 -1.65 -16.67
CA LYS A 289 7.70 -2.60 -17.04
C LYS A 289 6.34 -2.18 -16.49
N GLN A 290 5.38 -2.01 -17.39
CA GLN A 290 3.98 -1.68 -17.11
C GLN A 290 3.06 -2.46 -18.04
N PHE A 291 1.81 -2.67 -17.63
CA PHE A 291 0.77 -3.30 -18.44
C PHE A 291 -0.21 -2.26 -18.96
N GLY A 292 -0.95 -2.55 -20.04
CA GLY A 292 -1.83 -1.58 -20.73
C GLY A 292 -2.94 -0.97 -19.86
N HIS A 293 -3.21 -1.53 -18.69
CA HIS A 293 -4.19 -1.03 -17.72
C HIS A 293 -3.55 -0.18 -16.58
N ASP A 294 -2.23 -0.01 -16.62
CA ASP A 294 -1.45 0.73 -15.64
C ASP A 294 -1.12 2.13 -16.17
N TRP A 295 -1.34 3.15 -15.34
CA TRP A 295 -0.92 4.52 -15.63
C TRP A 295 0.37 4.85 -14.90
N GLY A 296 1.46 4.24 -15.37
CA GLY A 296 2.79 4.65 -14.97
C GLY A 296 3.15 5.99 -15.61
N LYS A 297 3.57 6.98 -14.80
CA LYS A 297 4.17 8.22 -15.31
C LYS A 297 5.65 8.25 -14.95
N THR A 298 6.49 8.18 -15.97
CA THR A 298 7.92 8.50 -15.87
C THR A 298 8.04 9.99 -15.58
N GLY A 299 8.83 10.37 -14.57
CA GLY A 299 8.99 11.77 -14.20
C GLY A 299 9.40 11.97 -12.74
N ILE A 300 9.29 13.21 -12.30
CA ILE A 300 9.69 13.64 -10.96
C ILE A 300 8.52 13.41 -9.99
N GLN A 301 8.81 12.74 -8.87
CA GLN A 301 7.90 12.50 -7.77
C GLN A 301 8.44 13.19 -6.53
N PHE A 302 7.59 13.99 -5.89
CA PHE A 302 7.89 14.64 -4.62
C PHE A 302 7.11 13.92 -3.53
N ASN A 303 7.82 13.55 -2.48
CA ASN A 303 7.23 12.94 -1.31
C ASN A 303 7.61 13.73 -0.07
N CYS A 304 6.61 14.13 0.70
CA CYS A 304 6.78 14.74 2.01
C CYS A 304 6.16 13.80 3.03
N SER A 305 6.98 13.34 3.97
CA SER A 305 6.54 12.46 5.05
C SER A 305 6.98 13.04 6.39
N PRO A 306 6.31 12.70 7.50
CA PRO A 306 6.86 13.04 8.81
C PRO A 306 8.26 12.42 9.00
N PRO A 307 9.02 12.78 10.04
CA PRO A 307 10.23 12.06 10.40
C PRO A 307 9.99 10.54 10.53
#